data_AF-A0A2T0SH94-F1
#
_entry.id   AF-A0A2T0SH94-F1
#
_cell.length_a   1.000
_cell.length_b   1.000
_cell.length_c   1.000
_cell.angle_alpha   90.00
_cell.angle_beta   90.00
_cell.angle_gamma   90.00
#
_symmetry.space_group_name_H-M   'P 1'
#
loop_
_entity.id
_entity.type
_entity.pdbx_description
1 polymer ?
#
loop_
_entity_poly.entity_id
_entity_poly.type
_entity_poly.pdbx_seq_one_letter_code
_entity_poly.pdbx_strand_id
1 'polypeptide(L)'
;MRFFLFVWLTCLAVCSARAQDSTTVRPVASADTVPAVDQSATDLLAGLSDSTTTEPLLPRKMIFTQRIFWGPKGLLRTMNLAPLTPEGRAKELKIRRTMLVAHQIGGFVTLAGFVAQGILGGKLYNAKGQEYVDLKRWHERTAGIINVTYGTTLALSLTTPPPIVGARRGFTTIKLHKYLAVLHLTGMIATNVLAGMIDQHPDLKPIHRAAAYTTFGAYAVSIAALTF
;
A
#
# COMPACT_ATOMS: atom_id res chain seq x y z
N MET A 1 -5.42 -33.64 -10.35
CA MET A 1 -6.19 -32.38 -10.16
C MET A 1 -5.48 -31.29 -9.35
N ARG A 2 -4.39 -31.55 -8.62
CA ARG A 2 -3.73 -30.53 -7.75
C ARG A 2 -2.77 -29.56 -8.45
N PHE A 3 -2.25 -29.90 -9.64
CA PHE A 3 -1.36 -29.00 -10.40
C PHE A 3 -2.10 -27.92 -11.21
N PHE A 4 -3.35 -28.17 -11.60
CA PHE A 4 -4.15 -27.21 -12.37
C PHE A 4 -4.55 -25.97 -11.56
N LEU A 5 -4.73 -26.11 -10.24
CA LEU A 5 -5.03 -24.98 -9.34
C LEU A 5 -3.85 -24.01 -9.18
N PHE A 6 -2.61 -24.49 -9.27
CA PHE A 6 -1.41 -23.66 -9.13
C PHE A 6 -1.09 -22.89 -10.42
N VAL A 7 -1.37 -23.49 -11.58
CA VAL A 7 -1.29 -22.80 -12.89
C VAL A 7 -2.40 -21.75 -13.03
N TRP A 8 -3.57 -21.98 -12.45
CA TRP A 8 -4.67 -21.01 -12.49
C TRP A 8 -4.42 -19.78 -11.59
N LEU A 9 -3.81 -19.97 -10.40
CA LEU A 9 -3.43 -18.85 -9.53
C LEU A 9 -2.29 -18.00 -10.11
N THR A 10 -1.37 -18.60 -10.87
CA THR A 10 -0.28 -17.87 -11.53
C THR A 10 -0.75 -17.16 -12.81
N CYS A 11 -1.75 -17.69 -13.51
CA CYS A 11 -2.34 -17.04 -14.69
C CYS A 11 -3.19 -15.80 -14.33
N LEU A 12 -3.83 -15.77 -13.16
CA LEU A 12 -4.56 -14.59 -12.66
C LEU A 12 -3.63 -13.40 -12.34
N ALA A 13 -2.36 -13.67 -12.00
CA ALA A 13 -1.36 -12.61 -11.79
C ALA A 13 -0.90 -11.96 -13.11
N VAL A 14 -0.91 -12.71 -14.22
CA VAL A 14 -0.47 -12.21 -15.54
C VAL A 14 -1.62 -11.53 -16.30
N CYS A 15 -2.86 -11.99 -16.13
CA CYS A 15 -4.03 -11.38 -16.79
C CYS A 15 -4.50 -10.05 -16.17
N SER A 16 -3.97 -9.67 -14.99
CA SER A 16 -4.24 -8.37 -14.36
C SER A 16 -3.54 -7.20 -15.09
N ALA A 17 -2.66 -7.47 -16.07
CA ALA A 17 -1.92 -6.46 -16.81
C ALA A 17 -2.74 -5.75 -17.90
N ARG A 18 -4.01 -6.12 -18.12
CA ARG A 18 -4.96 -5.39 -18.99
C ARG A 18 -6.28 -5.10 -18.27
N ALA A 19 -6.20 -4.47 -17.10
CA ALA A 19 -7.38 -3.83 -16.52
C ALA A 19 -7.73 -2.58 -17.34
N GLN A 20 -8.95 -2.57 -17.90
CA GLN A 20 -9.55 -1.39 -18.53
C GLN A 20 -9.41 -0.16 -17.62
N ASP A 21 -8.87 0.92 -18.18
CA ASP A 21 -8.58 2.19 -17.49
C ASP A 21 -9.88 3.00 -17.29
N SER A 22 -10.84 2.45 -16.53
CA SER A 22 -12.14 3.07 -16.19
C SER A 22 -12.02 4.26 -15.21
N THR A 23 -10.79 4.65 -14.87
CA THR A 23 -10.52 5.73 -13.90
C THR A 23 -10.26 7.08 -14.56
N THR A 24 -10.23 7.14 -15.89
CA THR A 24 -9.90 8.34 -16.66
C THR A 24 -11.14 9.17 -16.92
N VAL A 25 -11.16 10.44 -16.48
CA VAL A 25 -12.20 11.42 -16.84
C VAL A 25 -11.70 12.22 -18.05
N ARG A 26 -12.53 12.31 -19.09
CA ARG A 26 -12.20 12.95 -20.38
C ARG A 26 -12.78 14.38 -20.41
N PRO A 27 -12.00 15.43 -20.74
CA PRO A 27 -12.57 16.73 -21.08
C PRO A 27 -12.87 16.82 -22.58
N VAL A 28 -13.92 17.57 -22.93
CA VAL A 28 -14.24 17.99 -24.31
C VAL A 28 -13.49 19.30 -24.56
N ALA A 29 -12.75 19.39 -25.66
CA ALA A 29 -12.11 20.63 -26.11
C ALA A 29 -12.54 20.92 -27.54
N SER A 30 -13.17 22.08 -27.75
CA SER A 30 -13.40 22.67 -29.06
C SER A 30 -12.13 23.40 -29.51
N ALA A 31 -11.73 23.21 -30.75
CA ALA A 31 -10.60 23.90 -31.37
C ALA A 31 -11.13 25.00 -32.28
N ASP A 32 -10.64 26.24 -32.10
CA ASP A 32 -10.78 27.32 -33.07
C ASP A 32 -9.42 27.99 -33.28
N THR A 33 -9.12 28.34 -34.52
CA THR A 33 -7.77 28.70 -35.02
C THR A 33 -7.82 30.05 -35.71
N VAL A 34 -7.07 31.07 -35.27
CA VAL A 34 -6.86 32.37 -35.97
C VAL A 34 -5.46 32.94 -35.59
N PRO A 35 -4.72 33.63 -36.50
CA PRO A 35 -3.25 33.66 -36.48
C PRO A 35 -2.58 34.85 -35.77
N ALA A 36 -1.26 34.76 -35.72
CA ALA A 36 -0.31 35.46 -34.85
C ALA A 36 -0.09 36.96 -35.15
N VAL A 37 -0.07 37.76 -34.08
CA VAL A 37 0.54 39.10 -34.03
C VAL A 37 1.32 39.27 -32.71
N ASP A 38 2.57 39.71 -32.85
CA ASP A 38 3.56 40.17 -31.86
C ASP A 38 3.83 39.28 -30.62
N GLN A 39 4.56 38.19 -30.87
CA GLN A 39 4.64 36.99 -30.02
C GLN A 39 5.48 37.11 -28.74
N SER A 40 6.44 38.01 -28.54
CA SER A 40 7.35 37.84 -27.37
C SER A 40 6.76 38.33 -26.04
N ALA A 41 6.05 39.47 -26.05
CA ALA A 41 5.39 39.99 -24.86
C ALA A 41 4.02 39.33 -24.65
N THR A 42 3.32 39.02 -25.74
CA THR A 42 2.09 38.21 -25.68
C THR A 42 2.37 36.76 -25.37
N ASP A 43 3.49 36.12 -25.73
CA ASP A 43 3.84 34.75 -25.29
C ASP A 43 4.25 34.72 -23.82
N LEU A 44 4.89 35.77 -23.30
CA LEU A 44 5.16 35.87 -21.85
C LEU A 44 3.87 36.11 -21.06
N LEU A 45 2.99 37.00 -21.54
CA LEU A 45 1.66 37.20 -20.95
C LEU A 45 0.75 35.99 -21.20
N ALA A 46 0.86 35.29 -22.31
CA ALA A 46 0.10 34.08 -22.63
C ALA A 46 0.64 32.89 -21.84
N GLY A 47 1.94 32.82 -21.55
CA GLY A 47 2.51 31.86 -20.60
C GLY A 47 2.08 32.12 -19.15
N LEU A 48 1.86 33.38 -18.78
CA LEU A 48 1.20 33.75 -17.53
C LEU A 48 -0.32 33.50 -17.58
N SER A 49 -0.96 33.66 -18.73
CA SER A 49 -2.38 33.36 -18.95
C SER A 49 -2.64 31.86 -18.94
N ASP A 50 -1.72 31.04 -19.45
CA ASP A 50 -1.76 29.57 -19.43
C ASP A 50 -1.41 29.02 -18.05
N SER A 51 -0.70 29.79 -17.22
CA SER A 51 -0.60 29.50 -15.79
C SER A 51 -1.93 29.71 -15.03
N THR A 52 -2.98 30.18 -15.71
CA THR A 52 -4.38 30.14 -15.27
C THR A 52 -5.10 28.83 -15.64
N THR A 53 -4.37 27.81 -16.13
CA THR A 53 -4.91 26.45 -16.11
C THR A 53 -4.93 26.00 -14.66
N THR A 54 -6.07 26.10 -14.00
CA THR A 54 -6.26 25.72 -12.59
C THR A 54 -5.73 24.29 -12.39
N GLU A 55 -4.51 24.15 -11.86
CA GLU A 55 -3.89 22.84 -11.66
C GLU A 55 -4.85 21.99 -10.83
N PRO A 56 -5.23 20.80 -11.31
CA PRO A 56 -6.25 20.00 -10.65
C PRO A 56 -5.78 19.63 -9.24
N LEU A 57 -6.54 20.06 -8.23
CA LEU A 57 -6.19 19.85 -6.81
C LEU A 57 -6.03 18.36 -6.45
N LEU A 58 -6.67 17.47 -7.23
CA LEU A 58 -6.59 16.02 -7.06
C LEU A 58 -5.91 15.35 -8.25
N PRO A 59 -5.13 14.28 -8.02
CA PRO A 59 -4.56 13.52 -9.10
C PRO A 59 -5.65 12.77 -9.87
N ARG A 60 -5.44 12.64 -11.19
CA ARG A 60 -6.35 11.90 -12.09
C ARG A 60 -6.54 10.43 -11.66
N LYS A 61 -5.48 9.78 -11.17
CA LYS A 61 -5.51 8.38 -10.75
C LYS A 61 -5.46 8.28 -9.22
N MET A 62 -6.47 7.64 -8.63
CA MET A 62 -6.57 7.35 -7.20
C MET A 62 -6.94 5.88 -7.03
N ILE A 63 -6.38 5.24 -6.01
CA ILE A 63 -6.83 3.89 -5.62
C ILE A 63 -8.24 3.95 -5.04
N PHE A 64 -8.95 2.82 -5.05
CA PHE A 64 -10.35 2.74 -4.63
C PHE A 64 -10.61 3.30 -3.22
N THR A 65 -9.79 2.93 -2.24
CA THR A 65 -9.89 3.42 -0.85
C THR A 65 -9.70 4.93 -0.77
N GLN A 66 -8.69 5.48 -1.47
CA GLN A 66 -8.48 6.92 -1.55
C GLN A 66 -9.67 7.65 -2.18
N ARG A 67 -10.28 7.07 -3.22
CA ARG A 67 -11.46 7.64 -3.87
C ARG A 67 -12.68 7.66 -2.94
N ILE A 68 -12.87 6.63 -2.12
CA ILE A 68 -13.97 6.58 -1.15
C ILE A 68 -13.85 7.70 -0.11
N PHE A 69 -12.67 7.89 0.49
CA PHE A 69 -12.50 8.87 1.56
C PHE A 69 -12.24 10.30 1.03
N TRP A 70 -11.39 10.42 0.02
CA TRP A 70 -10.78 11.66 -0.48
C TRP A 70 -11.05 11.93 -1.97
N GLY A 71 -12.00 11.25 -2.60
CA GLY A 71 -12.43 11.55 -3.97
C GLY A 71 -13.36 12.77 -4.03
N PRO A 72 -13.64 13.35 -5.21
CA PRO A 72 -14.47 14.56 -5.32
C PRO A 72 -15.81 14.48 -4.57
N LYS A 73 -16.42 13.29 -4.55
CA LYS A 73 -17.64 12.94 -3.79
C LYS A 73 -17.35 11.97 -2.63
N GLY A 74 -16.14 11.99 -2.11
CA GLY A 74 -15.69 11.11 -1.03
C GLY A 74 -16.28 11.51 0.32
N LEU A 75 -16.28 10.56 1.25
CA LEU A 75 -16.92 10.66 2.56
C LEU A 75 -16.53 11.95 3.33
N LEU A 76 -15.25 12.30 3.31
CA LEU A 76 -14.75 13.47 4.06
C LEU A 76 -15.22 14.79 3.45
N ARG A 77 -15.60 14.79 2.17
CA ARG A 77 -16.11 15.97 1.46
C ARG A 77 -17.61 16.10 1.64
N THR A 78 -18.33 14.99 1.58
CA THR A 78 -19.77 14.96 1.87
C THR A 78 -20.07 15.37 3.32
N MET A 79 -19.14 15.12 4.25
CA MET A 79 -19.22 15.56 5.66
C MET A 79 -18.67 16.98 5.90
N ASN A 80 -18.26 17.70 4.85
CA ASN A 80 -17.65 19.04 4.94
C ASN A 80 -16.38 19.12 5.83
N LEU A 81 -15.64 18.01 5.97
CA LEU A 81 -14.41 17.92 6.76
C LEU A 81 -13.14 18.23 5.95
N ALA A 82 -13.21 18.06 4.63
CA ALA A 82 -12.11 18.27 3.69
C ALA A 82 -12.58 18.97 2.40
N PRO A 83 -12.90 20.29 2.47
CA PRO A 83 -13.34 21.05 1.30
C PRO A 83 -12.23 21.12 0.23
N LEU A 84 -12.62 21.10 -1.05
CA LEU A 84 -11.72 21.16 -2.20
C LEU A 84 -11.28 22.59 -2.51
N THR A 85 -10.57 23.20 -1.58
CA THR A 85 -9.88 24.49 -1.78
C THR A 85 -8.37 24.29 -1.73
N PRO A 86 -7.55 25.24 -2.21
CA PRO A 86 -6.09 25.18 -2.06
C PRO A 86 -5.65 25.00 -0.59
N GLU A 87 -6.29 25.68 0.34
CA GLU A 87 -6.03 25.61 1.78
C GLU A 87 -6.43 24.25 2.36
N GLY A 88 -7.61 23.76 1.98
CA GLY A 88 -8.08 22.41 2.32
C GLY A 88 -7.11 21.34 1.81
N ARG A 89 -6.60 21.53 0.59
CA ARG A 89 -5.63 20.62 -0.01
C ARG A 89 -4.28 20.63 0.71
N ALA A 90 -3.79 21.80 1.14
CA ALA A 90 -2.60 21.90 1.98
C ALA A 90 -2.76 21.13 3.31
N LYS A 91 -3.94 21.23 3.94
CA LYS A 91 -4.28 20.47 5.15
C LYS A 91 -4.32 18.96 4.89
N GLU A 92 -4.93 18.51 3.80
CA GLU A 92 -4.93 17.10 3.39
C GLU A 92 -3.50 16.55 3.23
N LEU A 93 -2.59 17.35 2.68
CA LEU A 93 -1.20 16.93 2.49
C LEU A 93 -0.41 16.84 3.80
N LYS A 94 -0.72 17.71 4.77
CA LYS A 94 -0.21 17.58 6.13
C LYS A 94 -0.71 16.28 6.78
N ILE A 95 -2.00 15.96 6.63
CA ILE A 95 -2.57 14.69 7.10
C ILE A 95 -1.87 13.51 6.40
N ARG A 96 -1.69 13.58 5.08
CA ARG A 96 -0.99 12.55 4.31
C ARG A 96 0.41 12.31 4.87
N ARG A 97 1.16 13.38 5.12
CA ARG A 97 2.51 13.28 5.71
C ARG A 97 2.46 12.59 7.07
N THR A 98 1.56 12.99 7.95
CA THR A 98 1.41 12.36 9.28
C THR A 98 1.06 10.87 9.17
N MET A 99 0.10 10.50 8.31
CA MET A 99 -0.29 9.10 8.13
C MET A 99 0.85 8.25 7.56
N LEU A 100 1.64 8.79 6.63
CA LEU A 100 2.78 8.08 6.06
C LEU A 100 3.95 7.94 7.05
N VAL A 101 4.21 8.96 7.87
CA VAL A 101 5.19 8.85 8.97
C VAL A 101 4.72 7.82 9.99
N ALA A 102 3.45 7.82 10.37
CA ALA A 102 2.88 6.80 11.26
C ALA A 102 2.96 5.39 10.63
N HIS A 103 2.72 5.26 9.33
CA HIS A 103 2.91 4.00 8.59
C HIS A 103 4.36 3.51 8.68
N GLN A 104 5.34 4.40 8.52
CA GLN A 104 6.77 4.07 8.62
C GLN A 104 7.15 3.64 10.04
N ILE A 105 6.77 4.40 11.06
CA ILE A 105 7.05 4.08 12.47
C ILE A 105 6.41 2.74 12.84
N GLY A 106 5.12 2.57 12.53
CA GLY A 106 4.41 1.31 12.74
C GLY A 106 5.07 0.16 11.97
N GLY A 107 5.61 0.44 10.78
CA GLY A 107 6.34 -0.55 9.99
C GLY A 107 7.57 -1.09 10.70
N PHE A 108 8.38 -0.22 11.31
CA PHE A 108 9.52 -0.65 12.13
C PHE A 108 9.10 -1.40 13.40
N VAL A 109 8.00 -1.01 14.03
CA VAL A 109 7.43 -1.75 15.18
C VAL A 109 7.03 -3.16 14.76
N THR A 110 6.32 -3.30 13.64
CA THR A 110 5.95 -4.60 13.08
C THR A 110 7.19 -5.43 12.69
N LEU A 111 8.23 -4.80 12.13
CA LEU A 111 9.50 -5.47 11.84
C LEU A 111 10.15 -6.06 13.09
N ALA A 112 10.24 -5.28 14.17
CA ALA A 112 10.75 -5.76 15.45
C ALA A 112 9.91 -6.94 15.99
N GLY A 113 8.59 -6.85 15.84
CA GLY A 113 7.67 -7.96 16.12
C GLY A 113 8.02 -9.21 15.33
N PHE A 114 8.24 -9.11 14.01
CA PHE A 114 8.65 -10.26 13.19
C PHE A 114 9.97 -10.89 13.65
N VAL A 115 10.95 -10.08 14.06
CA VAL A 115 12.22 -10.61 14.60
C VAL A 115 11.94 -11.42 15.86
N ALA A 116 11.18 -10.87 16.81
CA ALA A 116 10.78 -11.59 18.02
C ALA A 116 10.01 -12.89 17.68
N GLN A 117 9.10 -12.81 16.70
CA GLN A 117 8.32 -13.96 16.24
C GLN A 117 9.17 -15.07 15.65
N GLY A 118 10.18 -14.70 14.85
CA GLY A 118 11.14 -15.64 14.28
C GLY A 118 11.96 -16.35 15.35
N ILE A 119 12.39 -15.64 16.39
CA ILE A 119 13.11 -16.22 17.53
C ILE A 119 12.20 -17.19 18.31
N LEU A 120 10.98 -16.77 18.65
CA LEU A 120 10.02 -17.60 19.37
C LEU A 120 9.65 -18.87 18.58
N GLY A 121 9.35 -18.71 17.29
CA GLY A 121 9.03 -19.83 16.40
C GLY A 121 10.20 -20.78 16.19
N GLY A 122 11.43 -20.26 16.13
CA GLY A 122 12.65 -21.06 16.07
C GLY A 122 12.86 -21.92 17.32
N LYS A 123 12.64 -21.34 18.51
CA LYS A 123 12.75 -22.08 19.78
C LYS A 123 11.66 -23.15 19.93
N LEU A 124 10.45 -22.89 19.43
CA LEU A 124 9.31 -23.81 19.55
C LEU A 124 9.58 -25.20 18.93
N TYR A 125 10.51 -25.30 17.98
CA TYR A 125 10.83 -26.53 17.27
C TYR A 125 11.44 -27.62 18.16
N ASN A 126 12.24 -27.21 19.15
CA ASN A 126 12.97 -28.11 20.04
C ASN A 126 12.41 -28.13 21.46
N ALA A 127 11.45 -27.25 21.77
CA ALA A 127 10.85 -27.11 23.07
C ALA A 127 9.96 -28.32 23.42
N LYS A 128 9.92 -28.68 24.71
CA LYS A 128 9.11 -29.80 25.24
C LYS A 128 8.42 -29.41 26.54
N GLY A 129 7.38 -30.13 26.90
CA GLY A 129 6.67 -29.94 28.18
C GLY A 129 6.18 -28.50 28.39
N GLN A 130 6.44 -27.95 29.57
CA GLN A 130 5.99 -26.60 29.94
C GLN A 130 6.62 -25.50 29.06
N GLU A 131 7.89 -25.66 28.67
CA GLU A 131 8.58 -24.70 27.80
C GLU A 131 7.86 -24.55 26.45
N TYR A 132 7.39 -25.66 25.87
CA TYR A 132 6.61 -25.63 24.63
C TYR A 132 5.31 -24.83 24.80
N VAL A 133 4.59 -25.06 25.90
CA VAL A 133 3.32 -24.37 26.20
C VAL A 133 3.55 -22.87 26.33
N ASP A 134 4.59 -22.46 27.05
CA ASP A 134 4.89 -21.04 27.27
C ASP A 134 5.39 -20.36 26.00
N LEU A 135 6.29 -21.01 25.23
CA LEU A 135 6.74 -20.48 23.94
C LEU A 135 5.60 -20.37 22.94
N LYS A 136 4.70 -21.35 22.85
CA LYS A 136 3.52 -21.29 21.97
C LYS A 136 2.63 -20.10 22.33
N ARG A 137 2.35 -19.91 23.63
CA ARG A 137 1.57 -18.77 24.13
C ARG A 137 2.21 -17.43 23.74
N TRP A 138 3.53 -17.30 23.90
CA TRP A 138 4.24 -16.08 23.52
C TRP A 138 4.31 -15.87 22.00
N HIS A 139 4.44 -16.94 21.22
CA HIS A 139 4.41 -16.91 19.76
C HIS A 139 3.05 -16.40 19.25
N GLU A 140 1.96 -16.93 19.78
CA GLU A 140 0.59 -16.50 19.44
C GLU A 140 0.31 -15.06 19.88
N ARG A 141 0.72 -14.69 21.10
CA ARG A 141 0.56 -13.31 21.59
C ARG A 141 1.33 -12.31 20.72
N THR A 142 2.57 -12.64 20.38
CA THR A 142 3.39 -11.82 19.47
C THR A 142 2.73 -11.74 18.08
N ALA A 143 2.12 -12.83 17.60
CA ALA A 143 1.39 -12.83 16.33
C ALA A 143 0.21 -11.86 16.36
N GLY A 144 -0.56 -11.84 17.45
CA GLY A 144 -1.65 -10.89 17.66
C GLY A 144 -1.18 -9.43 17.59
N ILE A 145 -0.07 -9.10 18.27
CA ILE A 145 0.52 -7.76 18.24
C ILE A 145 0.97 -7.38 16.81
N ILE A 146 1.64 -8.30 16.10
CA ILE A 146 2.05 -8.09 14.70
C ILE A 146 0.82 -7.84 13.83
N ASN A 147 -0.23 -8.65 13.95
CA ASN A 147 -1.45 -8.49 13.15
C ASN A 147 -2.13 -7.14 13.36
N VAL A 148 -2.22 -6.68 14.62
CA VAL A 148 -2.79 -5.36 14.94
C VAL A 148 -1.92 -4.25 14.34
N THR A 149 -0.61 -4.25 14.62
CA THR A 149 0.31 -3.21 14.14
C THR A 149 0.39 -3.19 12.60
N TYR A 150 0.48 -4.36 11.97
CA TYR A 150 0.46 -4.52 10.51
C TYR A 150 -0.88 -4.05 9.92
N GLY A 151 -2.01 -4.43 10.52
CA GLY A 151 -3.33 -3.98 10.08
C GLY A 151 -3.49 -2.46 10.16
N THR A 152 -3.00 -1.85 11.23
CA THR A 152 -2.97 -0.38 11.38
C THR A 152 -2.11 0.28 10.31
N THR A 153 -0.89 -0.23 10.05
CA THR A 153 -0.02 0.34 9.00
C THR A 153 -0.63 0.18 7.61
N LEU A 154 -1.25 -0.95 7.31
CA LEU A 154 -2.00 -1.17 6.06
C LEU A 154 -3.14 -0.15 5.92
N ALA A 155 -3.94 0.03 6.96
CA ALA A 155 -5.04 0.99 6.97
C ALA A 155 -4.53 2.42 6.73
N LEU A 156 -3.47 2.83 7.42
CA LEU A 156 -2.82 4.14 7.21
C LEU A 156 -2.42 4.30 5.74
N SER A 157 -1.71 3.33 5.15
CA SER A 157 -1.27 3.42 3.74
C SER A 157 -2.43 3.51 2.75
N LEU A 158 -3.44 2.65 2.89
CA LEU A 158 -4.57 2.57 1.97
C LEU A 158 -5.54 3.75 2.08
N THR A 159 -5.69 4.32 3.27
CA THR A 159 -6.64 5.42 3.51
C THR A 159 -5.97 6.80 3.51
N THR A 160 -4.66 6.89 3.27
CA THR A 160 -3.94 8.18 3.21
C THR A 160 -4.45 9.05 2.05
N PRO A 161 -4.65 10.37 2.25
CA PRO A 161 -5.07 11.31 1.19
C PRO A 161 -4.20 11.20 -0.06
N PRO A 162 -4.70 11.37 -1.29
CA PRO A 162 -3.93 11.16 -2.51
C PRO A 162 -2.75 12.14 -2.64
N PRO A 163 -1.65 11.80 -3.34
CA PRO A 163 -0.52 12.71 -3.58
C PRO A 163 -0.88 13.83 -4.57
N ILE A 164 -0.10 14.94 -4.62
CA ILE A 164 -0.23 15.96 -5.69
C ILE A 164 0.33 15.42 -7.01
N VAL A 165 1.57 14.92 -6.98
CA VAL A 165 2.30 14.55 -8.19
C VAL A 165 1.95 13.12 -8.61
N GLY A 166 1.76 12.93 -9.92
CA GLY A 166 1.55 11.63 -10.53
C GLY A 166 2.74 10.68 -10.36
N ALA A 167 2.53 9.40 -10.67
CA ALA A 167 3.58 8.39 -10.56
C ALA A 167 4.76 8.71 -11.50
N ARG A 168 5.99 8.66 -10.97
CA ARG A 168 7.22 8.80 -11.77
C ARG A 168 7.37 7.62 -12.75
N ARG A 169 7.90 7.90 -13.96
CA ARG A 169 8.29 6.88 -14.95
C ARG A 169 9.53 6.11 -14.47
N GLY A 170 9.72 4.87 -14.96
CA GLY A 170 10.86 4.01 -14.58
C GLY A 170 10.63 3.17 -13.32
N PHE A 171 11.57 2.29 -12.99
CA PHE A 171 11.57 1.52 -11.75
C PHE A 171 12.03 2.42 -10.60
N THR A 172 11.27 2.42 -9.50
CA THR A 172 11.58 3.24 -8.32
C THR A 172 11.45 2.41 -7.07
N THR A 173 12.11 2.83 -6.00
CA THR A 173 12.00 2.23 -4.67
C THR A 173 10.55 2.14 -4.19
N ILE A 174 9.73 3.14 -4.49
CA ILE A 174 8.29 3.14 -4.20
C ILE A 174 7.55 2.03 -4.98
N LYS A 175 7.91 1.78 -6.24
CA LYS A 175 7.31 0.68 -7.01
C LYS A 175 7.74 -0.68 -6.47
N LEU A 176 9.02 -0.82 -6.12
CA LEU A 176 9.54 -2.01 -5.44
C LEU A 176 8.76 -2.28 -4.15
N HIS A 177 8.61 -1.28 -3.28
CA HIS A 177 7.80 -1.39 -2.06
C HIS A 177 6.38 -1.84 -2.37
N LYS A 178 5.71 -1.30 -3.39
CA LYS A 178 4.35 -1.73 -3.76
C LYS A 178 4.28 -3.20 -4.20
N TYR A 179 5.26 -3.68 -4.95
CA TYR A 179 5.31 -5.10 -5.33
C TYR A 179 5.57 -5.99 -4.11
N LEU A 180 6.52 -5.60 -3.27
CA LEU A 180 6.79 -6.30 -2.01
C LEU A 180 5.60 -6.20 -1.04
N ALA A 181 4.79 -5.14 -1.13
CA ALA A 181 3.59 -4.96 -0.33
C ALA A 181 2.48 -5.96 -0.67
N VAL A 182 2.33 -6.29 -1.95
CA VAL A 182 1.46 -7.40 -2.34
C VAL A 182 2.01 -8.71 -1.75
N LEU A 183 3.32 -8.96 -1.90
CA LEU A 183 3.94 -10.19 -1.42
C LEU A 183 3.82 -10.35 0.11
N HIS A 184 4.18 -9.33 0.89
CA HIS A 184 4.12 -9.42 2.36
C HIS A 184 2.69 -9.40 2.89
N LEU A 185 1.73 -8.77 2.20
CA LEU A 185 0.31 -8.88 2.56
C LEU A 185 -0.22 -10.28 2.34
N THR A 186 0.05 -10.87 1.18
CA THR A 186 -0.32 -12.26 0.89
C THR A 186 0.35 -13.21 1.89
N GLY A 187 1.62 -12.98 2.20
CA GLY A 187 2.36 -13.72 3.21
C GLY A 187 1.72 -13.66 4.60
N MET A 188 1.32 -12.47 5.06
CA MET A 188 0.62 -12.27 6.33
C MET A 188 -0.72 -13.02 6.39
N ILE A 189 -1.49 -13.03 5.30
CA ILE A 189 -2.74 -13.79 5.24
C ILE A 189 -2.43 -15.29 5.30
N ALA A 190 -1.47 -15.75 4.49
CA ALA A 190 -1.11 -17.16 4.41
C ALA A 190 -0.60 -17.71 5.75
N THR A 191 0.26 -16.98 6.47
CA THR A 191 0.79 -17.42 7.76
C THR A 191 -0.31 -17.55 8.82
N ASN A 192 -1.25 -16.61 8.89
CA ASN A 192 -2.40 -16.68 9.80
C ASN A 192 -3.35 -17.83 9.48
N VAL A 193 -3.65 -18.04 8.18
CA VAL A 193 -4.49 -19.16 7.74
C VAL A 193 -3.81 -20.50 8.05
N LEU A 194 -2.53 -20.63 7.73
CA LEU A 194 -1.75 -21.84 8.03
C LEU A 194 -1.67 -22.09 9.55
N ALA A 195 -1.48 -21.05 10.36
CA ALA A 195 -1.45 -21.17 11.82
C ALA A 195 -2.75 -21.78 12.37
N GLY A 196 -3.91 -21.34 11.87
CA GLY A 196 -5.21 -21.88 12.28
C GLY A 196 -5.45 -23.34 11.86
N MET A 197 -4.69 -23.86 10.90
CA MET A 197 -4.82 -25.24 10.42
C MET A 197 -3.82 -26.21 11.09
N ILE A 198 -2.75 -25.72 11.72
CA ILE A 198 -1.66 -26.55 12.23
C ILE A 198 -2.10 -27.57 13.29
N ASP A 199 -3.10 -27.23 14.11
CA ASP A 199 -3.59 -28.13 15.16
C ASP A 199 -4.27 -29.39 14.56
N GLN A 200 -4.92 -29.26 13.40
CA GLN A 200 -5.57 -30.37 12.68
C GLN A 200 -4.66 -31.00 11.62
N HIS A 201 -3.71 -30.21 11.09
CA HIS A 201 -2.78 -30.59 10.04
C HIS A 201 -1.34 -30.23 10.45
N PRO A 202 -0.71 -31.01 11.34
CA PRO A 202 0.64 -30.71 11.85
C PRO A 202 1.72 -30.74 10.76
N ASP A 203 1.45 -31.43 9.66
CA ASP A 203 2.29 -31.48 8.46
C ASP A 203 2.42 -30.13 7.74
N LEU A 204 1.56 -29.15 8.05
CA LEU A 204 1.64 -27.79 7.50
C LEU A 204 2.68 -26.90 8.21
N LYS A 205 3.24 -27.33 9.35
CA LYS A 205 4.26 -26.56 10.10
C LYS A 205 5.45 -26.11 9.23
N PRO A 206 6.05 -26.94 8.36
CA PRO A 206 7.13 -26.51 7.47
C PRO A 206 6.68 -25.45 6.47
N ILE A 207 5.44 -25.55 5.96
CA ILE A 207 4.88 -24.60 5.00
C ILE A 207 4.59 -23.26 5.67
N HIS A 208 3.99 -23.27 6.87
CA HIS A 208 3.79 -22.08 7.69
C HIS A 208 5.11 -21.35 7.93
N ARG A 209 6.17 -22.09 8.28
CA ARG A 209 7.50 -21.54 8.49
C ARG A 209 8.11 -20.94 7.21
N ALA A 210 8.01 -21.64 6.09
CA ALA A 210 8.48 -21.13 4.81
C ALA A 210 7.75 -19.83 4.41
N ALA A 211 6.43 -19.79 4.60
CA ALA A 211 5.63 -18.59 4.41
C ALA A 211 6.07 -17.46 5.36
N ALA A 212 6.34 -17.77 6.63
CA ALA A 212 6.79 -16.79 7.62
C ALA A 212 8.14 -16.18 7.25
N TYR A 213 9.15 -16.98 6.89
CA TYR A 213 10.44 -16.46 6.47
C TYR A 213 10.37 -15.66 5.16
N THR A 214 9.57 -16.10 4.21
CA THR A 214 9.34 -15.37 2.96
C THR A 214 8.66 -14.02 3.23
N THR A 215 7.66 -14.00 4.11
CA THR A 215 6.96 -12.78 4.52
C THR A 215 7.90 -11.82 5.21
N PHE A 216 8.68 -12.31 6.18
CA PHE A 216 9.68 -11.51 6.89
C PHE A 216 10.71 -10.91 5.93
N GLY A 217 11.29 -11.73 5.05
CA GLY A 217 12.28 -11.26 4.06
C GLY A 217 11.70 -10.21 3.12
N ALA A 218 10.53 -10.47 2.54
CA ALA A 218 9.84 -9.51 1.69
C ALA A 218 9.55 -8.19 2.42
N TYR A 219 9.09 -8.28 3.67
CA TYR A 219 8.79 -7.12 4.50
C TYR A 219 10.04 -6.31 4.87
N ALA A 220 11.13 -6.98 5.28
CA ALA A 220 12.39 -6.35 5.63
C ALA A 220 13.02 -5.63 4.41
N VAL A 221 13.04 -6.29 3.25
CA VAL A 221 13.50 -5.68 1.99
C VAL A 221 12.60 -4.50 1.61
N SER A 222 11.29 -4.60 1.85
CA SER A 222 10.32 -3.53 1.58
C SER A 222 10.60 -2.27 2.42
N ILE A 223 10.99 -2.44 3.69
CA ILE A 223 11.41 -1.34 4.56
C ILE A 223 12.74 -0.75 4.08
N ALA A 224 13.74 -1.59 3.81
CA ALA A 224 15.05 -1.15 3.34
C ALA A 224 14.95 -0.37 2.02
N ALA A 225 14.06 -0.78 1.12
CA ALA A 225 13.81 -0.08 -0.13
C ALA A 225 13.28 1.35 0.08
N LEU A 226 12.60 1.66 1.18
CA LEU A 226 12.04 2.99 1.43
C LEU A 226 12.95 3.92 2.23
N THR A 227 14.04 3.41 2.82
CA THR A 227 15.01 4.20 3.58
C THR A 227 16.12 4.81 2.70
N PHE A 228 16.28 4.32 1.47
CA PHE A 228 17.28 4.75 0.49
C PHE A 228 16.61 5.13 -0.84
#